data_AF-A0A892ICB0-F1
#
_entry.id   AF-A0A892ICB0-F1
#
_cell.length_a   1.000
_cell.length_b   1.000
_cell.length_c   1.000
_cell.angle_alpha   90.00
_cell.angle_beta   90.00
_cell.angle_gamma   90.00
#
_symmetry.space_group_name_H-M   'P 1'
#
loop_
_entity.id
_entity.type
_entity.pdbx_description
1 polymer ?
#
loop_
_entity_poly.entity_id
_entity_poly.type
_entity_poly.pdbx_seq_one_letter_code
_entity_poly.pdbx_strand_id
1 'polypeptide(L)'
;MADEIWNRLEAFAREELGRPIFGGALKLTPDSRLEEDLRVTGVDAVEFIDKWAEKFGVAAQGFPYSRYFGPDSWDVVGSVLGIFSNQYRDPPLVPLTLGMLAEAMRRGQWDTAEIEAAARDRH
;
A
#
# COMPACT_ATOMS: atom_id res chain seq x y z
N MET A 1 -9.03 14.62 13.37
CA MET A 1 -9.28 14.27 11.95
C MET A 1 -8.22 13.32 11.41
N ALA A 2 -6.92 13.62 11.56
CA ALA A 2 -5.84 12.70 11.16
C ALA A 2 -5.98 11.32 11.82
N ASP A 3 -6.30 11.28 13.11
CA ASP A 3 -6.52 10.04 13.84
C ASP A 3 -7.77 9.27 13.36
N GLU A 4 -8.81 9.98 12.91
CA GLU A 4 -10.03 9.33 12.41
C GLU A 4 -9.82 8.71 11.02
N ILE A 5 -9.13 9.42 10.13
CA ILE A 5 -8.72 8.90 8.81
C ILE A 5 -7.84 7.67 9.00
N TRP A 6 -6.84 7.77 9.89
CA TRP A 6 -5.97 6.66 10.22
C TRP A 6 -6.74 5.46 10.77
N ASN A 7 -7.59 5.66 11.77
CA ASN A 7 -8.37 4.58 12.38
C ASN A 7 -9.27 3.86 11.35
N ARG A 8 -9.86 4.60 10.41
CA ARG A 8 -10.68 4.04 9.33
C ARG A 8 -9.84 3.24 8.32
N LEU A 9 -8.68 3.77 7.90
CA LEU A 9 -7.75 3.07 7.03
C LEU A 9 -7.22 1.80 7.69
N GLU A 10 -6.84 1.90 8.96
CA GLU A 10 -6.34 0.78 9.75
C GLU A 10 -7.40 -0.33 9.86
N ALA A 11 -8.65 0.02 10.16
CA ALA A 11 -9.75 -0.93 10.20
C ALA A 11 -9.98 -1.63 8.85
N PHE A 12 -9.96 -0.87 7.75
CA PHE A 12 -10.05 -1.44 6.40
C PHE A 12 -8.89 -2.37 6.08
N ALA A 13 -7.64 -1.94 6.32
CA ALA A 13 -6.47 -2.76 6.06
C ALA A 13 -6.48 -4.04 6.90
N ARG A 14 -6.93 -4.00 8.15
CA ARG A 14 -7.12 -5.20 8.98
C ARG A 14 -8.18 -6.15 8.44
N GLU A 15 -9.22 -5.62 7.82
CA GLU A 15 -10.31 -6.40 7.22
C GLU A 15 -9.83 -7.12 5.96
N GLU A 16 -9.18 -6.39 5.03
CA GLU A 16 -8.69 -6.96 3.76
C GLU A 16 -7.50 -7.90 3.94
N LEU A 17 -6.58 -7.61 4.86
CA LEU A 17 -5.39 -8.44 5.11
C LEU A 17 -5.66 -9.63 6.03
N GLY A 18 -6.84 -9.65 6.65
CA GLY A 18 -7.23 -10.68 7.62
C GLY A 18 -6.43 -10.64 8.93
N ARG A 19 -6.65 -11.66 9.76
CA ARG A 19 -5.91 -11.84 11.02
C ARG A 19 -4.65 -12.68 10.74
N PRO A 20 -3.47 -12.29 11.25
CA PRO A 20 -2.26 -13.09 11.07
C PRO A 20 -2.46 -14.48 11.66
N ILE A 21 -2.03 -15.49 10.90
CA ILE A 21 -2.21 -16.92 11.19
C ILE A 21 -1.50 -17.32 12.50
N PHE A 22 -0.46 -16.58 12.87
CA PHE A 22 0.25 -16.71 14.15
C PHE A 22 -0.23 -15.58 15.08
N GLY A 23 -1.03 -15.94 16.08
CA GLY A 23 -1.84 -15.05 16.90
C GLY A 23 -1.18 -13.73 17.32
N GLY A 24 -1.78 -12.62 16.88
CA GLY A 24 -1.45 -11.25 17.24
C GLY A 24 -2.30 -10.26 16.44
N ALA A 25 -2.38 -9.01 16.86
CA ALA A 25 -2.93 -7.96 15.98
C ALA A 25 -1.84 -7.59 14.97
N LEU A 26 -2.17 -7.59 13.66
CA LEU A 26 -1.26 -7.06 12.63
C LEU A 26 -0.87 -5.63 13.03
N LYS A 27 0.40 -5.36 13.30
CA LYS A 27 0.81 -4.02 13.75
C LYS A 27 0.93 -3.11 12.54
N LEU A 28 -0.12 -2.35 12.27
CA LEU A 28 -0.15 -1.37 11.18
C LEU A 28 0.36 -0.02 11.70
N THR A 29 1.22 0.61 10.90
CA THR A 29 1.76 1.95 11.11
C THR A 29 1.68 2.74 9.81
N PRO A 30 1.73 4.08 9.84
CA PRO A 30 1.78 4.89 8.62
C PRO A 30 2.96 4.52 7.70
N ASP A 31 4.05 4.02 8.26
CA ASP A 31 5.23 3.60 7.50
C ASP A 31 5.14 2.17 6.97
N SER A 32 4.08 1.42 7.32
CA SER A 32 3.88 0.05 6.84
C SER A 32 3.73 0.03 5.32
N ARG A 33 4.60 -0.72 4.66
CA ARG A 33 4.72 -0.83 3.20
C ARG A 33 3.85 -1.96 2.68
N LEU A 34 3.08 -1.67 1.62
CA LEU A 34 2.04 -2.58 1.11
C LEU A 34 2.63 -3.91 0.62
N GLU A 35 3.71 -3.88 -0.17
CA GLU A 35 4.37 -5.10 -0.64
C GLU A 35 5.27 -5.73 0.43
N GLU A 36 6.18 -4.96 1.03
CA GLU A 36 7.28 -5.52 1.83
C GLU A 36 6.83 -5.97 3.24
N ASP A 37 5.95 -5.21 3.88
CA ASP A 37 5.51 -5.47 5.25
C ASP A 37 4.16 -6.18 5.28
N LEU A 38 3.25 -5.82 4.37
CA LEU A 38 1.88 -6.32 4.32
C LEU A 38 1.66 -7.44 3.29
N ARG A 39 2.66 -7.71 2.44
CA ARG A 39 2.65 -8.80 1.44
C ARG A 39 1.51 -8.73 0.44
N VAL A 40 1.00 -7.53 0.17
CA VAL A 40 0.01 -7.29 -0.89
C VAL A 40 0.77 -7.00 -2.17
N THR A 41 0.69 -7.91 -3.14
CA THR A 41 1.47 -7.85 -4.39
C THR A 41 0.59 -8.16 -5.60
N GLY A 42 0.99 -7.71 -6.79
CA GLY A 42 0.37 -8.10 -8.05
C GLY A 42 -1.11 -7.80 -8.09
N VAL A 43 -1.94 -8.80 -8.43
CA VAL A 43 -3.39 -8.64 -8.55
C VAL A 43 -4.03 -8.24 -7.21
N ASP A 44 -3.56 -8.80 -6.09
CA ASP A 44 -4.08 -8.46 -4.76
C ASP A 44 -3.85 -6.98 -4.43
N ALA A 45 -2.75 -6.40 -4.91
CA ALA A 45 -2.45 -4.99 -4.72
C ALA A 45 -3.39 -4.08 -5.52
N VAL A 46 -3.72 -4.46 -6.75
CA VAL A 46 -4.72 -3.74 -7.55
C VAL A 46 -6.08 -3.80 -6.86
N GLU A 47 -6.52 -5.00 -6.45
CA GLU A 47 -7.80 -5.16 -5.77
C GLU A 47 -7.87 -4.37 -4.45
N PHE A 48 -6.79 -4.36 -3.67
CA PHE A 48 -6.71 -3.59 -2.44
C PHE A 48 -6.86 -2.09 -2.70
N ILE A 49 -6.15 -1.55 -3.69
CA ILE A 49 -6.18 -0.11 -4.02
C ILE A 49 -7.54 0.29 -4.59
N ASP A 50 -8.14 -0.53 -5.46
CA ASP A 50 -9.45 -0.25 -6.02
C ASP A 50 -10.53 -0.25 -4.93
N LYS A 51 -10.56 -1.27 -4.06
CA LYS A 51 -11.48 -1.31 -2.91
C LYS A 51 -11.27 -0.17 -1.94
N TRP A 52 -10.01 0.20 -1.68
CA TRP A 52 -9.68 1.34 -0.83
C TRP A 52 -10.24 2.65 -1.41
N ALA A 53 -9.99 2.90 -2.69
CA ALA A 53 -10.45 4.10 -3.38
C ALA A 53 -11.99 4.17 -3.40
N GLU A 54 -12.66 3.05 -3.67
CA GLU A 54 -14.11 2.94 -3.65
C GLU A 54 -14.69 3.17 -2.25
N LYS A 55 -14.17 2.46 -1.23
CA LYS A 55 -14.66 2.53 0.16
C LYS A 55 -14.56 3.92 0.76
N PHE A 56 -13.52 4.67 0.41
CA PHE A 56 -13.26 6.00 0.96
C PHE A 56 -13.57 7.15 0.01
N GLY A 57 -14.06 6.86 -1.20
CA GLY A 57 -14.40 7.87 -2.19
C GLY A 57 -13.19 8.69 -2.65
N VAL A 58 -12.02 8.07 -2.74
CA VAL A 58 -10.78 8.74 -3.18
C VAL A 58 -10.70 8.69 -4.70
N ALA A 59 -10.54 9.85 -5.33
CA ALA A 59 -10.30 9.92 -6.76
C ALA A 59 -8.89 9.42 -7.11
N ALA A 60 -8.77 8.12 -7.39
CA ALA A 60 -7.51 7.45 -7.75
C ALA A 60 -7.36 7.17 -9.26
N GLN A 61 -8.05 7.96 -10.10
CA GLN A 61 -7.97 7.82 -11.57
C GLN A 61 -6.54 8.09 -12.04
N GLY A 62 -5.90 7.11 -12.67
CA GLY A 62 -4.51 7.23 -13.13
C GLY A 62 -3.47 6.92 -12.05
N PHE A 63 -3.83 6.19 -10.99
CA PHE A 63 -2.88 5.67 -10.01
C PHE A 63 -1.70 4.97 -10.72
N PRO A 64 -0.44 5.36 -10.45
CA PRO A 64 0.70 4.84 -11.19
C PRO A 64 1.16 3.50 -10.62
N TYR A 65 0.40 2.43 -10.89
CA TYR A 65 0.70 1.08 -10.39
C TYR A 65 2.15 0.66 -10.67
N SER A 66 2.68 0.91 -11.86
CA SER A 66 4.06 0.59 -12.25
C SER A 66 5.15 1.35 -11.47
N ARG A 67 4.79 2.40 -10.73
CA ARG A 67 5.73 3.14 -9.87
C ARG A 67 5.87 2.51 -8.48
N TYR A 68 4.82 1.84 -8.01
CA TYR A 68 4.72 1.27 -6.68
C TYR A 68 4.86 -0.25 -6.67
N PHE A 69 4.47 -0.91 -7.76
CA PHE A 69 4.44 -2.36 -7.91
C PHE A 69 5.29 -2.75 -9.12
N GLY A 70 6.33 -3.55 -8.89
CA GLY A 70 7.27 -3.97 -9.93
C GLY A 70 6.68 -5.03 -10.87
N PRO A 71 7.30 -5.26 -12.05
CA PRO A 71 6.93 -6.36 -12.94
C PRO A 71 6.97 -7.73 -12.22
N ASP A 72 7.90 -7.91 -11.28
CA ASP A 72 8.01 -9.14 -10.48
C ASP A 72 6.84 -9.34 -9.50
N SER A 73 6.15 -8.27 -9.08
CA SER A 73 5.01 -8.35 -8.16
C SER A 73 3.82 -9.09 -8.74
N TRP A 74 3.73 -9.17 -10.08
CA TRP A 74 2.67 -9.87 -10.81
C TRP A 74 2.91 -11.39 -10.91
N ASP A 75 4.15 -11.85 -10.68
CA ASP A 75 4.56 -13.27 -10.81
C ASP A 75 4.54 -14.03 -9.46
N VAL A 76 4.21 -13.34 -8.34
CA VAL A 76 4.33 -13.90 -6.97
C VAL A 76 3.09 -14.69 -6.53
N VAL A 77 2.13 -14.99 -7.41
CA VAL A 77 0.89 -15.72 -7.07
C VAL A 77 1.16 -17.13 -6.49
N GLY A 78 2.39 -17.66 -6.58
CA GLY A 78 2.72 -19.01 -6.10
C GLY A 78 3.87 -19.16 -5.09
N SER A 79 4.62 -18.11 -4.73
CA SER A 79 5.87 -18.28 -3.96
C SER A 79 5.90 -17.46 -2.68
N VAL A 80 5.00 -17.81 -1.76
CA VAL A 80 5.22 -17.58 -0.33
C VAL A 80 6.37 -18.52 0.06
N LEU A 81 7.61 -18.00 0.09
CA LEU A 81 8.75 -18.39 0.95
C LEU A 81 10.08 -18.04 0.28
N GLY A 82 10.63 -16.89 0.67
CA GLY A 82 12.07 -16.65 0.69
C GLY A 82 12.72 -16.25 -0.64
N ILE A 83 13.60 -15.25 -0.55
CA ILE A 83 14.57 -14.83 -1.57
C ILE A 83 13.97 -13.95 -2.68
N PHE A 84 13.78 -12.67 -2.38
CA PHE A 84 13.80 -11.65 -3.43
C PHE A 84 15.24 -11.49 -3.91
N SER A 85 15.58 -12.19 -4.99
CA SER A 85 16.86 -12.05 -5.67
C SER A 85 16.94 -10.67 -6.29
N ASN A 86 17.79 -9.83 -5.71
CA ASN A 86 18.12 -8.48 -6.13
C ASN A 86 18.87 -8.48 -7.48
N GLN A 87 18.18 -8.74 -8.59
CA GLN A 87 18.88 -8.79 -9.88
C GLN A 87 18.06 -8.52 -11.14
N TYR A 88 17.25 -7.46 -11.21
CA TYR A 88 17.01 -6.78 -12.49
C TYR A 88 16.98 -5.26 -12.27
N ARG A 89 17.65 -4.53 -13.17
CA ARG A 89 17.82 -3.07 -13.14
C ARG A 89 16.51 -2.40 -13.58
N ASP A 90 15.48 -2.50 -12.76
CA ASP A 90 14.35 -1.59 -12.84
C ASP A 90 14.65 -0.31 -12.06
N PRO A 91 14.10 0.85 -12.46
CA PRO A 91 14.18 2.05 -11.64
C PRO A 91 13.71 1.74 -10.21
N PRO A 92 14.33 2.32 -9.17
CA PRO A 92 14.00 1.99 -7.79
C PRO A 92 12.51 2.24 -7.56
N LEU A 93 11.75 1.16 -7.29
CA LEU A 93 10.34 1.23 -6.93
C LEU A 93 10.22 2.10 -5.68
N VAL A 94 9.21 2.97 -5.67
CA VAL A 94 8.90 3.72 -4.44
C VAL A 94 8.01 2.83 -3.60
N PRO A 95 8.35 2.57 -2.33
CA PRO A 95 7.48 1.79 -1.47
C PRO A 95 6.18 2.56 -1.19
N LEU A 96 5.05 1.94 -1.52
CA LEU A 96 3.73 2.47 -1.19
C LEU A 96 3.39 2.16 0.27
N THR A 97 3.14 3.19 1.08
CA THR A 97 2.84 3.04 2.50
C THR A 97 1.38 3.33 2.83
N LEU A 98 0.90 2.83 3.97
CA LEU A 98 -0.42 3.20 4.49
C LEU A 98 -0.54 4.71 4.78
N GLY A 99 0.55 5.38 5.14
CA GLY A 99 0.58 6.83 5.35
C GLY A 99 0.32 7.61 4.07
N MET A 100 0.77 7.11 2.92
CA MET A 100 0.45 7.69 1.61
C MET A 100 -1.04 7.56 1.28
N LEU A 101 -1.64 6.40 1.55
CA LEU A 101 -3.09 6.19 1.40
C LEU A 101 -3.89 7.11 2.34
N ALA A 102 -3.47 7.24 3.61
CA ALA A 102 -4.12 8.15 4.55
C ALA A 102 -4.04 9.62 4.10
N GLU A 103 -2.93 10.00 3.45
CA GLU A 103 -2.77 11.34 2.88
C GLU A 103 -3.73 11.56 1.70
N ALA A 104 -3.86 10.59 0.80
CA ALA A 104 -4.82 10.66 -0.30
C ALA A 104 -6.27 10.72 0.20
N MET A 105 -6.62 9.97 1.25
CA MET A 105 -7.94 10.06 1.90
C MET A 105 -8.20 11.47 2.45
N ARG A 106 -7.18 12.12 3.01
CA ARG A 106 -7.31 13.49 3.51
C ARG A 106 -7.57 14.50 2.39
N ARG A 107 -6.97 14.29 1.23
CA ARG A 107 -7.11 15.14 0.05
C ARG A 107 -8.37 14.82 -0.78
N GLY A 108 -8.91 13.61 -0.63
CA GLY A 108 -10.00 13.10 -1.45
C GLY A 108 -9.57 12.67 -2.86
N GLN A 109 -8.28 12.74 -3.16
CA GLN A 109 -7.72 12.37 -4.47
C GLN A 109 -6.29 11.85 -4.34
N TRP A 110 -5.88 11.05 -5.32
CA TRP A 110 -4.49 10.63 -5.45
C TRP A 110 -3.71 11.63 -6.31
N ASP A 111 -2.74 12.31 -5.71
CA ASP A 111 -1.70 13.06 -6.43
C ASP A 111 -0.33 12.50 -6.06
N THR A 112 0.31 11.81 -7.01
CA THR A 112 1.58 11.13 -6.80
C THR A 112 2.68 12.06 -6.30
N ALA A 113 2.79 13.27 -6.85
CA ALA A 113 3.87 14.19 -6.51
C ALA A 113 3.67 14.75 -5.10
N GLU A 114 2.43 15.18 -4.79
CA GLU A 114 2.11 15.73 -3.47
C GLU A 114 2.17 14.67 -2.36
N ILE A 115 1.71 13.45 -2.65
CA ILE A 115 1.72 12.35 -1.70
C ILE A 115 3.15 11.89 -1.40
N GLU A 116 3.99 11.72 -2.43
CA GLU A 116 5.39 11.36 -2.22
C GLU A 116 6.16 12.47 -1.49
N ALA A 117 5.88 13.74 -1.77
CA ALA A 117 6.47 14.85 -1.03
C ALA A 117 6.07 14.82 0.45
N ALA A 118 4.78 14.66 0.74
CA ALA A 118 4.27 14.56 2.11
C ALA A 118 4.80 13.32 2.86
N ALA A 119 5.14 12.24 2.15
CA ALA A 119 5.77 11.06 2.75
C ALA A 119 7.25 11.28 3.08
N ARG A 120 7.99 12.04 2.26
CA ARG A 120 9.39 12.39 2.52
C ARG A 120 9.54 13.31 3.73
N ASP A 121 8.63 14.27 3.88
CA ASP A 121 8.67 15.25 4.98
C ASP A 121 8.34 14.63 6.36
N ARG A 122 7.93 13.35 6.41
CA ARG A 122 7.66 12.60 7.65
C ARG A 122 8.88 11.88 8.22
N HIS A 123 10.00 11.83 7.48
CA HIS A 123 11.27 11.21 7.87
C HIS A 123 12.34 12.26 8.15
#